data_AF-A0A8T1TER2-F1
#
_entry.id   AF-A0A8T1TER2-F1
#
_cell.length_a   1.000
_cell.length_b   1.000
_cell.length_c   1.000
_cell.angle_alpha   90.00
_cell.angle_beta   90.00
_cell.angle_gamma   90.00
#
_symmetry.space_group_name_H-M   'P 1'
#
loop_
_entity.id
_entity.type
_entity.pdbx_description
1 polymer ?
#
loop_
_entity_poly.entity_id
_entity_poly.type
_entity_poly.pdbx_seq_one_letter_code
_entity_poly.pdbx_strand_id
1 'polypeptide(L)'
;RDLNLLLRGVSELDILTDGVPSHLLVHGTLAFPLGLDSAYQCFLAAAHYGRGRVVVATHEVLLSTPKLTDFILNAIHWLGAKKKGRIGINPNLKDLHDLLTQRQVVCEITELTDNLSIYCCQSYSDNEAKKIHEFVAEGGGLLIGGQAWWWASQNEGRNVLAEYPGNKILNGFGISILGESMEAGKYPALRPEEQQGHYHFRRALAQFQQHLDKKE
;
A
#
# COMPACT_ATOMS: atom_id res chain seq x y z
N ARG A 1 -16.67 -3.71 -3.37
CA ARG A 1 -16.69 -4.72 -2.26
C ARG A 1 -15.42 -4.63 -1.43
N ASP A 2 -14.23 -4.67 -2.03
CA ASP A 2 -12.96 -4.61 -1.27
C ASP A 2 -12.76 -3.28 -0.53
N LEU A 3 -13.02 -2.13 -1.18
CA LEU A 3 -12.94 -0.82 -0.54
C LEU A 3 -13.79 -0.75 0.75
N ASN A 4 -15.05 -1.20 0.69
CA ASN A 4 -15.94 -1.22 1.85
C ASN A 4 -15.42 -2.10 3.00
N LEU A 5 -14.68 -3.17 2.70
CA LEU A 5 -14.08 -4.01 3.75
C LEU A 5 -12.87 -3.32 4.37
N LEU A 6 -12.03 -2.68 3.55
CA LEU A 6 -10.82 -1.99 3.98
C LEU A 6 -11.11 -0.70 4.76
N LEU A 7 -12.15 0.03 4.37
CA LEU A 7 -12.55 1.31 5.00
C LEU A 7 -13.76 1.16 5.92
N ARG A 8 -14.13 -0.05 6.34
CA ARG A 8 -15.29 -0.28 7.20
C ARG A 8 -15.12 0.43 8.55
N GLY A 9 -16.01 1.36 8.85
CA GLY A 9 -15.96 2.15 10.08
C GLY A 9 -14.89 3.24 10.09
N VAL A 10 -14.15 3.42 8.98
CA VAL A 10 -13.16 4.48 8.81
C VAL A 10 -13.83 5.64 8.09
N SER A 11 -14.02 6.77 8.78
CA SER A 11 -14.58 7.99 8.18
C SER A 11 -13.50 8.95 7.66
N GLU A 12 -12.33 8.93 8.29
CA GLU A 12 -11.19 9.79 8.02
C GLU A 12 -9.91 8.98 8.12
N LEU A 13 -8.98 9.22 7.20
CA LEU A 13 -7.61 8.73 7.22
C LEU A 13 -6.72 9.88 7.71
N ASP A 14 -6.40 9.86 9.01
CA ASP A 14 -5.51 10.82 9.65
C ASP A 14 -4.05 10.35 9.50
N ILE A 15 -3.36 10.92 8.51
CA ILE A 15 -1.95 10.65 8.23
C ILE A 15 -1.03 11.73 8.80
N LEU A 16 -1.53 12.59 9.71
CA LEU A 16 -0.68 13.56 10.43
C LEU A 16 0.20 12.81 11.43
N THR A 17 1.33 12.33 10.96
CA THR A 17 2.35 11.63 11.74
C THR A 17 3.64 12.43 11.78
N ASP A 18 4.64 11.93 12.49
CA ASP A 18 6.02 12.42 12.43
C ASP A 18 6.71 12.08 11.10
N GLY A 19 6.21 11.07 10.38
CA GLY A 19 6.64 10.72 9.04
C GLY A 19 6.06 11.58 7.92
N VAL A 20 6.88 11.93 6.92
CA VAL A 20 6.46 12.60 5.68
C VAL A 20 6.16 11.55 4.62
N PRO A 21 4.92 11.40 4.11
CA PRO A 21 4.62 10.37 3.12
C PRO A 21 5.14 10.72 1.72
N SER A 22 5.36 9.71 0.90
CA SER A 22 5.47 9.86 -0.57
C SER A 22 4.09 9.81 -1.25
N HIS A 23 4.05 9.83 -2.58
CA HIS A 23 2.86 9.48 -3.36
C HIS A 23 2.91 8.05 -3.91
N LEU A 24 1.75 7.51 -4.27
CA LEU A 24 1.61 6.28 -5.05
C LEU A 24 1.20 6.60 -6.48
N LEU A 25 1.76 5.87 -7.43
CA LEU A 25 1.21 5.68 -8.76
C LEU A 25 0.49 4.34 -8.81
N VAL A 26 -0.82 4.36 -8.96
CA VAL A 26 -1.65 3.15 -9.09
C VAL A 26 -1.92 2.88 -10.57
N HIS A 27 -1.25 1.89 -11.15
CA HIS A 27 -1.20 1.64 -12.60
C HIS A 27 -1.66 0.25 -13.03
N GLY A 28 -1.74 -0.72 -12.12
CA GLY A 28 -2.25 -2.07 -12.38
C GLY A 28 -3.76 -2.14 -12.45
N THR A 29 -4.29 -2.99 -13.32
CA THR A 29 -5.74 -3.18 -13.52
C THR A 29 -6.48 -3.77 -12.33
N LEU A 30 -5.75 -4.42 -11.43
CA LEU A 30 -6.27 -5.00 -10.19
C LEU A 30 -5.84 -4.20 -8.95
N ALA A 31 -5.20 -3.05 -9.16
CA ALA A 31 -4.80 -2.12 -8.13
C ALA A 31 -5.80 -0.97 -8.04
N PHE A 32 -6.00 -0.44 -6.83
CA PHE A 32 -6.98 0.61 -6.57
C PHE A 32 -6.55 1.48 -5.37
N PRO A 33 -6.89 2.78 -5.38
CA PRO A 33 -6.59 3.68 -4.28
C PRO A 33 -7.49 3.38 -3.06
N LEU A 34 -6.96 3.65 -1.87
CA LEU A 34 -7.65 3.57 -0.58
C LEU A 34 -7.71 4.94 0.12
N GLY A 35 -6.71 5.79 -0.12
CA GLY A 35 -6.63 7.14 0.44
C GLY A 35 -6.05 8.11 -0.59
N LEU A 36 -6.76 9.22 -0.81
CA LEU A 36 -6.38 10.30 -1.71
C LEU A 36 -6.41 11.62 -0.94
N ASP A 37 -5.51 12.54 -1.27
CA ASP A 37 -5.62 13.92 -0.83
C ASP A 37 -6.64 14.71 -1.67
N SER A 38 -6.77 16.01 -1.38
CA SER A 38 -7.66 16.93 -2.11
C SER A 38 -7.24 17.17 -3.56
N ALA A 39 -5.98 16.88 -3.92
CA ALA A 39 -5.45 16.94 -5.28
C ALA A 39 -5.46 15.57 -5.98
N TYR A 40 -6.16 14.58 -5.40
CA TYR A 40 -6.23 13.20 -5.88
C TYR A 40 -4.88 12.48 -5.90
N GLN A 41 -3.90 12.91 -5.10
CA GLN A 41 -2.65 12.19 -4.95
C GLN A 41 -2.83 11.04 -3.95
N CYS A 42 -2.42 9.84 -4.34
CA CYS A 42 -2.69 8.62 -3.59
C CYS A 42 -1.61 8.34 -2.54
N PHE A 43 -2.01 7.94 -1.34
CA PHE A 43 -1.10 7.65 -0.22
C PHE A 43 -1.32 6.28 0.43
N LEU A 44 -2.48 5.67 0.19
CA LEU A 44 -2.78 4.28 0.50
C LEU A 44 -3.38 3.62 -0.74
N ALA A 45 -2.92 2.42 -1.08
CA ALA A 45 -3.49 1.63 -2.18
C ALA A 45 -3.54 0.15 -1.83
N ALA A 46 -4.34 -0.59 -2.57
CA ALA A 46 -4.38 -2.05 -2.52
C ALA A 46 -4.38 -2.65 -3.91
N ALA A 47 -3.99 -3.92 -4.00
CA ALA A 47 -4.05 -4.69 -5.24
C ALA A 47 -4.39 -6.16 -4.96
N HIS A 48 -4.99 -6.81 -5.97
CA HIS A 48 -4.99 -8.28 -6.05
C HIS A 48 -3.86 -8.72 -6.99
N TYR A 49 -3.16 -9.79 -6.63
CA TYR A 49 -2.10 -10.37 -7.45
C TYR A 49 -2.07 -11.89 -7.31
N GLY A 50 -2.19 -12.62 -8.43
CA GLY A 50 -2.41 -14.05 -8.39
C GLY A 50 -3.62 -14.41 -7.53
N ARG A 51 -3.41 -15.22 -6.48
CA ARG A 51 -4.44 -15.54 -5.48
C ARG A 51 -4.40 -14.65 -4.23
N GLY A 52 -3.35 -13.83 -4.09
CA GLY A 52 -3.11 -13.02 -2.90
C GLY A 52 -3.48 -11.56 -3.08
N ARG A 53 -3.06 -10.77 -2.09
CA ARG A 53 -3.52 -9.39 -1.88
C ARG A 53 -2.38 -8.55 -1.33
N VAL A 54 -2.39 -7.26 -1.68
CA VAL A 54 -1.36 -6.30 -1.26
C VAL A 54 -2.05 -5.04 -0.76
N VAL A 55 -1.54 -4.48 0.34
CA VAL A 55 -1.85 -3.12 0.82
C VAL A 55 -0.53 -2.37 0.95
N VAL A 56 -0.51 -1.15 0.41
CA VAL A 56 0.68 -0.29 0.35
C VAL A 56 0.40 1.03 1.06
N ALA A 57 1.33 1.47 1.91
CA ALA A 57 1.34 2.80 2.51
C ALA A 57 2.61 3.57 2.15
N THR A 58 2.50 4.89 1.98
CA THR A 58 3.61 5.75 1.54
C THR A 58 4.56 6.22 2.65
N HIS A 59 4.47 5.58 3.82
CA HIS A 59 5.43 5.61 4.92
C HIS A 59 5.13 4.43 5.86
N GLU A 60 6.14 3.77 6.41
CA GLU A 60 6.00 2.68 7.38
C GLU A 60 5.27 3.08 8.67
N VAL A 61 5.39 4.34 9.11
CA VAL A 61 4.71 4.85 10.32
C VAL A 61 3.18 4.80 10.18
N LEU A 62 2.67 4.89 8.95
CA LEU A 62 1.24 4.73 8.69
C LEU A 62 0.74 3.30 8.96
N LEU A 63 1.64 2.32 9.03
CA LEU A 63 1.29 0.95 9.39
C LEU A 63 1.16 0.76 10.90
N SER A 64 1.68 1.65 11.73
CA SER A 64 1.71 1.50 13.20
C SER A 64 1.06 2.66 13.96
N THR A 65 0.64 3.73 13.29
CA THR A 65 0.00 4.86 13.97
C THR A 65 -1.37 4.47 14.56
N PRO A 66 -1.64 4.79 15.85
CA PRO A 66 -2.94 4.53 16.46
C PRO A 66 -4.11 5.20 15.72
N LYS A 67 -3.84 6.30 15.00
CA LYS A 67 -4.81 7.05 14.20
C LYS A 67 -5.43 6.24 13.06
N LEU A 68 -4.73 5.22 12.58
CA LEU A 68 -5.18 4.35 11.49
C LEU A 68 -5.49 2.93 11.98
N THR A 69 -5.67 2.72 13.30
CA THR A 69 -5.89 1.38 13.88
C THR A 69 -7.00 0.61 13.18
N ASP A 70 -8.18 1.22 12.98
CA ASP A 70 -9.32 0.53 12.38
C ASP A 70 -9.05 0.14 10.93
N PHE A 71 -8.37 1.02 10.18
CA PHE A 71 -7.91 0.72 8.82
C PHE A 71 -6.91 -0.44 8.81
N ILE A 72 -5.91 -0.42 9.69
CA ILE A 72 -4.89 -1.47 9.79
C ILE A 72 -5.53 -2.82 10.11
N LEU A 73 -6.47 -2.87 11.07
CA LEU A 73 -7.19 -4.10 11.41
C LEU A 73 -8.04 -4.62 10.24
N ASN A 74 -8.72 -3.73 9.51
CA ASN A 74 -9.45 -4.09 8.30
C ASN A 74 -8.50 -4.61 7.20
N ALA A 75 -7.33 -3.99 7.03
CA ALA A 75 -6.30 -4.43 6.10
C ALA A 75 -5.79 -5.83 6.44
N ILE A 76 -5.44 -6.10 7.70
CA ILE A 76 -5.03 -7.43 8.16
C ILE A 76 -6.14 -8.47 7.89
N HIS A 77 -7.39 -8.15 8.21
CA HIS A 77 -8.51 -9.05 7.92
C HIS A 77 -8.68 -9.32 6.42
N TRP A 78 -8.56 -8.29 5.59
CA TRP A 78 -8.71 -8.42 4.14
C TRP A 78 -7.54 -9.20 3.51
N LEU A 79 -6.32 -8.98 3.98
CA LEU A 79 -5.11 -9.68 3.52
C LEU A 79 -5.14 -11.18 3.85
N GLY A 80 -5.60 -11.54 5.05
CA GLY A 80 -5.64 -12.94 5.52
C GLY A 80 -6.74 -13.82 4.94
N ALA A 81 -7.60 -13.30 4.06
CA ALA A 81 -8.79 -14.02 3.60
C ALA A 81 -8.51 -15.17 2.60
N LYS A 82 -7.28 -15.29 2.09
CA LYS A 82 -6.94 -16.19 0.97
C LYS A 82 -6.00 -17.35 1.34
N LYS A 83 -5.16 -17.17 2.36
CA LYS A 83 -4.23 -18.18 2.86
C LYS A 83 -4.37 -18.29 4.38
N LYS A 84 -4.40 -19.51 4.92
CA LYS A 84 -4.32 -19.75 6.37
C LYS A 84 -2.85 -19.84 6.78
N GLY A 85 -2.54 -19.36 7.98
CA GLY A 85 -1.17 -19.26 8.46
C GLY A 85 -1.01 -18.13 9.47
N ARG A 86 0.20 -17.93 9.96
CA ARG A 86 0.51 -16.89 10.96
C ARG A 86 0.70 -15.51 10.30
N ILE A 87 0.58 -14.45 11.10
CA ILE A 87 0.93 -13.09 10.68
C ILE A 87 2.38 -12.85 11.08
N GLY A 88 3.26 -12.71 10.10
CA GLY A 88 4.66 -12.38 10.32
C GLY A 88 4.91 -10.89 10.12
N ILE A 89 5.62 -10.28 11.06
CA ILE A 89 5.96 -8.86 11.04
C ILE A 89 7.48 -8.74 10.99
N ASN A 90 7.99 -8.06 9.97
CA ASN A 90 9.42 -7.83 9.84
C ASN A 90 9.96 -7.11 11.09
N PRO A 91 11.17 -7.45 11.59
CA PRO A 91 11.76 -6.85 12.80
C PRO A 91 11.80 -5.32 12.82
N ASN A 92 11.86 -4.67 11.65
CA ASN A 92 11.87 -3.21 11.56
C ASN A 92 10.48 -2.55 11.72
N LEU A 93 9.41 -3.34 11.91
CA LEU A 93 8.04 -2.87 12.14
C LEU A 93 7.54 -3.23 13.54
N LYS A 94 8.39 -3.09 14.57
CA LYS A 94 8.04 -3.44 15.95
C LYS A 94 6.78 -2.70 16.46
N ASP A 95 6.61 -1.43 16.10
CA ASP A 95 5.43 -0.66 16.53
C ASP A 95 4.11 -1.22 15.95
N LEU A 96 4.14 -1.78 14.74
CA LEU A 96 2.98 -2.49 14.16
C LEU A 96 2.69 -3.77 14.95
N HIS A 97 3.71 -4.52 15.36
CA HIS A 97 3.54 -5.69 16.21
C HIS A 97 2.90 -5.31 17.55
N ASP A 98 3.38 -4.26 18.20
CA ASP A 98 2.87 -3.81 19.48
C ASP A 98 1.43 -3.28 19.35
N LEU A 99 1.10 -2.55 18.28
CA LEU A 99 -0.27 -2.14 17.97
C LEU A 99 -1.20 -3.35 17.78
N LEU A 100 -0.79 -4.35 17.00
CA LEU A 100 -1.62 -5.53 16.70
C LEU A 100 -1.85 -6.40 17.95
N THR A 101 -0.81 -6.62 18.75
CA THR A 101 -0.92 -7.40 20.00
C THR A 101 -1.78 -6.72 21.04
N GLN A 102 -1.71 -5.38 21.17
CA GLN A 102 -2.64 -4.61 22.02
C GLN A 102 -4.10 -4.77 21.60
N ARG A 103 -4.35 -5.03 20.30
CA ARG A 103 -5.68 -5.34 19.74
C ARG A 103 -5.98 -6.83 19.69
N GLN A 104 -5.21 -7.66 20.41
CA GLN A 104 -5.40 -9.10 20.52
C GLN A 104 -5.26 -9.86 19.19
N VAL A 105 -4.57 -9.27 18.21
CA VAL A 105 -4.22 -9.95 16.97
C VAL A 105 -2.98 -10.80 17.21
N VAL A 106 -3.06 -12.10 16.91
CA VAL A 106 -1.94 -13.03 17.06
C VAL A 106 -0.97 -12.87 15.88
N CYS A 107 0.19 -12.30 16.15
CA CYS A 107 1.27 -12.11 15.19
C CYS A 107 2.62 -12.43 15.84
N GLU A 108 3.65 -12.64 15.02
CA GLU A 108 5.02 -12.90 15.47
C GLU A 108 6.01 -12.00 14.71
N ILE A 109 7.09 -11.61 15.37
CA ILE A 109 8.21 -10.95 14.70
C ILE A 109 9.04 -12.02 14.00
N THR A 110 9.14 -11.94 12.67
CA THR A 110 9.84 -12.93 11.85
C THR A 110 10.10 -12.40 10.43
N GLU A 111 11.07 -13.00 9.75
CA GLU A 111 11.27 -12.81 8.31
C GLU A 111 10.22 -13.59 7.51
N LEU A 112 10.14 -13.38 6.19
CA LEU A 112 9.18 -14.09 5.36
C LEU A 112 9.46 -15.61 5.41
N THR A 113 8.48 -16.40 5.82
CA THR A 113 8.56 -17.87 5.93
C THR A 113 7.32 -18.52 5.31
N ASP A 114 7.41 -19.81 4.97
CA ASP A 114 6.40 -20.48 4.13
C ASP A 114 5.03 -20.67 4.82
N ASN A 115 5.02 -20.65 6.17
CA ASN A 115 3.84 -20.87 7.01
C ASN A 115 3.06 -19.58 7.34
N LEU A 116 3.45 -18.45 6.76
CA LEU A 116 2.73 -17.19 6.94
C LEU A 116 1.48 -17.14 6.05
N SER A 117 0.44 -16.47 6.55
CA SER A 117 -0.71 -16.01 5.75
C SER A 117 -0.55 -14.56 5.35
N ILE A 118 0.04 -13.75 6.23
CA ILE A 118 0.30 -12.33 6.03
C ILE A 118 1.75 -12.04 6.38
N TYR A 119 2.42 -11.25 5.54
CA TYR A 119 3.73 -10.69 5.84
C TYR A 119 3.67 -9.17 5.81
N CYS A 120 4.19 -8.54 6.86
CA CYS A 120 4.26 -7.08 7.00
C CYS A 120 5.72 -6.64 6.93
N CYS A 121 6.08 -5.75 6.01
CA CYS A 121 7.48 -5.31 5.86
C CYS A 121 7.62 -3.84 5.42
N GLN A 122 8.83 -3.31 5.55
CA GLN A 122 9.17 -2.01 4.97
C GLN A 122 9.50 -2.14 3.48
N SER A 123 9.48 -1.03 2.73
CA SER A 123 9.83 -0.98 1.31
C SER A 123 11.30 -0.60 1.02
N TYR A 124 12.19 -0.68 2.01
CA TYR A 124 13.59 -0.20 1.91
C TYR A 124 14.60 -1.23 1.40
N SER A 125 14.17 -2.48 1.17
CA SER A 125 15.02 -3.57 0.68
C SER A 125 14.27 -4.40 -0.35
N ASP A 126 14.99 -4.89 -1.36
CA ASP A 126 14.51 -5.78 -2.41
C ASP A 126 15.07 -7.21 -2.29
N ASN A 127 15.82 -7.51 -1.22
CA ASN A 127 16.46 -8.82 -1.03
C ASN A 127 15.47 -10.00 -1.07
N GLU A 128 14.23 -9.78 -0.61
CA GLU A 128 13.18 -10.80 -0.58
C GLU A 128 12.18 -10.67 -1.75
N ALA A 129 12.43 -9.82 -2.74
CA ALA A 129 11.44 -9.47 -3.76
C ALA A 129 10.82 -10.69 -4.46
N LYS A 130 11.68 -11.62 -4.92
CA LYS A 130 11.22 -12.86 -5.56
C LYS A 130 10.33 -13.69 -4.62
N LYS A 131 10.74 -13.84 -3.36
CA LYS A 131 10.00 -14.60 -2.34
C LYS A 131 8.65 -13.95 -2.02
N ILE A 132 8.61 -12.62 -1.95
CA ILE A 132 7.38 -11.84 -1.77
C ILE A 132 6.45 -12.04 -2.97
N HIS A 133 6.95 -11.99 -4.20
CA HIS A 133 6.13 -12.22 -5.40
C HIS A 133 5.51 -13.60 -5.42
N GLU A 134 6.28 -14.65 -5.11
CA GLU A 134 5.79 -16.04 -5.00
C GLU A 134 4.75 -16.17 -3.88
N PHE A 135 5.06 -15.66 -2.69
CA PHE A 135 4.17 -15.68 -1.54
C PHE A 135 2.80 -15.04 -1.84
N VAL A 136 2.78 -13.85 -2.43
CA VAL A 136 1.53 -13.16 -2.79
C VAL A 136 0.82 -13.91 -3.93
N ALA A 137 1.54 -14.32 -4.98
CA ALA A 137 0.93 -15.07 -6.08
C ALA A 137 0.19 -16.33 -5.60
N GLU A 138 0.73 -17.00 -4.57
CA GLU A 138 0.17 -18.22 -4.01
C GLU A 138 -1.03 -18.03 -3.09
N GLY A 139 -1.34 -16.79 -2.68
CA GLY A 139 -2.47 -16.47 -1.80
C GLY A 139 -2.10 -15.71 -0.54
N GLY A 140 -0.82 -15.40 -0.33
CA GLY A 140 -0.35 -14.59 0.78
C GLY A 140 -0.85 -13.14 0.73
N GLY A 141 -0.97 -12.53 1.90
CA GLY A 141 -1.26 -11.12 2.06
C GLY A 141 0.01 -10.32 2.37
N LEU A 142 0.29 -9.27 1.61
CA LEU A 142 1.39 -8.34 1.87
C LEU A 142 0.88 -7.01 2.41
N LEU A 143 1.36 -6.59 3.57
CA LEU A 143 1.25 -5.22 4.06
C LEU A 143 2.62 -4.57 3.98
N ILE A 144 2.79 -3.56 3.14
CA ILE A 144 4.12 -2.96 2.90
C ILE A 144 4.05 -1.44 2.98
N GLY A 145 5.07 -0.84 3.59
CA GLY A 145 5.10 0.60 3.81
C GLY A 145 6.49 1.20 3.73
N GLY A 146 6.57 2.43 3.25
CA GLY A 146 7.78 3.24 3.27
C GLY A 146 7.71 4.40 2.28
N GLN A 147 8.73 5.25 2.35
CA GLN A 147 8.84 6.43 1.49
C GLN A 147 9.99 6.30 0.49
N ALA A 148 9.74 6.72 -0.75
CA ALA A 148 10.80 6.78 -1.77
C ALA A 148 11.42 8.18 -1.87
N TRP A 149 10.79 9.24 -1.35
CA TRP A 149 11.33 10.60 -1.43
C TRP A 149 12.71 10.74 -0.76
N TRP A 150 12.91 10.09 0.39
CA TRP A 150 14.21 10.11 1.06
C TRP A 150 15.26 9.40 0.22
N TRP A 151 14.93 8.22 -0.32
CA TRP A 151 15.84 7.52 -1.22
C TRP A 151 16.18 8.37 -2.46
N ALA A 152 15.19 9.05 -3.04
CA ALA A 152 15.35 9.90 -4.21
C ALA A 152 16.29 11.08 -3.92
N SER A 153 16.17 11.72 -2.74
CA SER A 153 17.06 12.81 -2.33
C SER A 153 18.50 12.35 -2.12
N GLN A 154 18.72 11.07 -1.77
CA GLN A 154 20.05 10.47 -1.63
C GLN A 154 20.59 9.90 -2.96
N ASN A 155 19.78 9.85 -4.01
CA ASN A 155 20.08 9.19 -5.28
C ASN A 155 19.69 10.10 -6.47
N GLU A 156 20.14 11.36 -6.44
CA GLU A 156 19.82 12.33 -7.48
C GLU A 156 20.18 11.81 -8.88
N GLY A 157 19.28 12.03 -9.84
CA GLY A 157 19.44 11.58 -11.23
C GLY A 157 19.12 10.10 -11.47
N ARG A 158 18.86 9.30 -10.43
CA ARG A 158 18.41 7.91 -10.58
C ARG A 158 16.90 7.82 -10.77
N ASN A 159 16.45 6.78 -11.45
CA ASN A 159 15.05 6.54 -11.72
C ASN A 159 14.38 5.86 -10.52
N VAL A 160 13.64 6.63 -9.72
CA VAL A 160 12.92 6.12 -8.53
C VAL A 160 11.98 4.96 -8.87
N LEU A 161 11.28 5.01 -10.01
CA LEU A 161 10.35 3.95 -10.41
C LEU A 161 11.05 2.62 -10.69
N ALA A 162 12.28 2.65 -11.21
CA ALA A 162 13.02 1.44 -11.56
C ALA A 162 14.02 0.99 -10.48
N GLU A 163 14.56 1.93 -9.71
CA GLU A 163 15.77 1.70 -8.91
C GLU A 163 15.52 1.77 -7.39
N TYR A 164 14.41 2.36 -6.94
CA TYR A 164 14.02 2.28 -5.52
C TYR A 164 13.73 0.82 -5.13
N PRO A 165 14.33 0.27 -4.06
CA PRO A 165 14.16 -1.13 -3.67
C PRO A 165 12.70 -1.58 -3.56
N GLY A 166 11.86 -0.77 -2.92
CA GLY A 166 10.43 -1.05 -2.78
C GLY A 166 9.71 -1.18 -4.12
N ASN A 167 10.09 -0.39 -5.12
CA ASN A 167 9.46 -0.45 -6.44
C ASN A 167 9.83 -1.70 -7.23
N LYS A 168 10.98 -2.32 -6.95
CA LYS A 168 11.31 -3.65 -7.51
C LYS A 168 10.35 -4.75 -7.03
N ILE A 169 9.73 -4.55 -5.87
CA ILE A 169 8.65 -5.40 -5.35
C ILE A 169 7.30 -4.93 -5.93
N LEU A 170 6.96 -3.66 -5.72
CA LEU A 170 5.61 -3.13 -5.91
C LEU A 170 5.20 -2.99 -7.38
N ASN A 171 6.13 -2.75 -8.30
CA ASN A 171 5.81 -2.57 -9.73
C ASN A 171 5.09 -3.80 -10.30
N GLY A 172 5.47 -5.00 -9.88
CA GLY A 172 4.82 -6.25 -10.28
C GLY A 172 3.37 -6.36 -9.80
N PHE A 173 3.01 -5.65 -8.72
CA PHE A 173 1.66 -5.57 -8.18
C PHE A 173 0.85 -4.40 -8.76
N GLY A 174 1.42 -3.60 -9.66
CA GLY A 174 0.72 -2.49 -10.29
C GLY A 174 0.66 -1.22 -9.45
N ILE A 175 1.55 -1.07 -8.48
CA ILE A 175 1.66 0.11 -7.60
C ILE A 175 3.13 0.54 -7.60
N SER A 176 3.41 1.84 -7.58
CA SER A 176 4.77 2.36 -7.42
C SER A 176 4.76 3.50 -6.41
N ILE A 177 5.78 3.60 -5.56
CA ILE A 177 6.01 4.74 -4.67
C ILE A 177 6.84 5.77 -5.43
N LEU A 178 6.37 7.02 -5.48
CA LEU A 178 7.01 8.13 -6.19
C LEU A 178 8.05 8.85 -5.33
N GLY A 179 8.96 9.58 -5.97
CA GLY A 179 10.08 10.27 -5.31
C GLY A 179 9.72 11.60 -4.66
N GLU A 180 8.49 12.06 -4.85
CA GLU A 180 7.99 13.30 -4.30
C GLU A 180 7.30 13.05 -2.96
N SER A 181 7.55 13.96 -2.01
CA SER A 181 6.86 14.00 -0.72
C SER A 181 5.48 14.64 -0.88
N MET A 182 4.55 14.23 -0.04
CA MET A 182 3.24 14.84 0.08
C MET A 182 3.06 15.51 1.45
N GLU A 183 2.13 16.44 1.53
CA GLU A 183 1.73 17.00 2.83
C GLU A 183 0.94 15.96 3.63
N ALA A 184 1.34 15.77 4.88
CA ALA A 184 0.57 14.97 5.82
C ALA A 184 -0.71 15.73 6.20
N GLY A 185 -1.84 15.03 6.26
CA GLY A 185 -3.13 15.64 6.48
C GLY A 185 -4.19 14.66 6.99
N LYS A 186 -5.41 15.15 7.04
CA LYS A 186 -6.62 14.38 7.37
C LYS A 186 -7.49 14.36 6.14
N TYR A 187 -7.78 13.16 5.64
CA TYR A 187 -8.52 13.00 4.40
C TYR A 187 -9.73 12.12 4.61
N PRO A 188 -10.89 12.46 4.03
CA PRO A 188 -12.07 11.62 4.13
C PRO A 188 -11.79 10.23 3.53
N ALA A 189 -12.35 9.20 4.14
CA ALA A 189 -12.29 7.86 3.57
C ALA A 189 -13.01 7.81 2.22
N LEU A 190 -12.40 7.17 1.22
CA LEU A 190 -12.97 7.06 -0.12
C LEU A 190 -14.31 6.32 -0.09
N ARG A 191 -15.25 6.84 -0.86
CA ARG A 191 -16.53 6.17 -1.10
C ARG A 191 -16.48 5.32 -2.37
N PRO A 192 -17.22 4.21 -2.45
CA PRO A 192 -17.23 3.35 -3.64
C PRO A 192 -17.55 4.08 -4.95
N GLU A 193 -18.35 5.13 -4.89
CA GLU A 193 -18.74 5.94 -6.04
C GLU A 193 -17.55 6.76 -6.57
N GLU A 194 -16.66 7.21 -5.68
CA GLU A 194 -15.47 8.02 -6.02
C GLU A 194 -14.37 7.17 -6.68
N GLN A 195 -14.30 5.88 -6.35
CA GLN A 195 -13.37 4.94 -6.99
C GLN A 195 -13.63 4.76 -8.50
N GLN A 196 -14.88 4.91 -8.95
CA GLN A 196 -15.22 4.69 -10.35
C GLN A 196 -14.91 5.90 -11.25
N GLY A 197 -14.63 7.08 -10.69
CA GLY A 197 -14.55 8.32 -11.46
C GLY A 197 -13.15 8.76 -11.86
N HIS A 198 -12.15 8.68 -10.96
CA HIS A 198 -11.09 9.70 -11.00
C HIS A 198 -9.64 9.22 -10.92
N TYR A 199 -9.36 8.02 -10.37
CA TYR A 199 -7.97 7.64 -10.08
C TYR A 199 -7.64 6.20 -10.49
N HIS A 200 -7.58 5.97 -11.79
CA HIS A 200 -6.92 4.80 -12.36
C HIS A 200 -6.16 5.26 -13.61
N PHE A 201 -4.82 5.29 -13.56
CA PHE A 201 -3.99 5.89 -14.60
C PHE A 201 -4.40 5.44 -16.01
N ARG A 202 -4.60 4.13 -16.22
CA ARG A 202 -5.05 3.60 -17.52
C ARG A 202 -6.39 4.17 -17.98
N ARG A 203 -7.35 4.36 -17.08
CA ARG A 203 -8.68 4.89 -17.41
C ARG A 203 -8.61 6.39 -17.67
N ALA A 204 -7.88 7.13 -16.85
CA ALA A 204 -7.63 8.55 -17.06
C ALA A 204 -6.92 8.80 -18.40
N LEU A 205 -5.90 8.00 -18.72
CA LEU A 205 -5.19 8.06 -19.99
C LEU A 205 -6.10 7.72 -21.18
N ALA A 206 -6.91 6.67 -21.07
CA ALA A 206 -7.87 6.31 -22.11
C ALA A 206 -8.93 7.41 -22.34
N GLN A 207 -9.44 8.03 -21.28
CA GLN A 207 -10.37 9.16 -21.36
C GLN A 207 -9.71 10.40 -21.98
N PHE A 208 -8.47 10.68 -21.60
CA PHE A 208 -7.68 11.76 -22.17
C PHE A 208 -7.45 11.55 -23.67
N GLN A 209 -7.04 10.34 -24.09
CA GLN A 209 -6.89 9.98 -25.49
C GLN A 209 -8.19 10.17 -26.27
N GLN A 210 -9.32 9.65 -25.75
CA GLN A 210 -10.64 9.85 -26.36
C GLN A 210 -11.03 11.33 -26.49
N HIS A 211 -10.57 12.20 -25.59
CA HIS A 211 -10.81 13.64 -25.67
C HIS A 211 -9.95 14.30 -26.75
N LEU A 212 -8.71 13.86 -26.93
CA LEU A 212 -7.85 14.32 -28.03
C LEU A 212 -8.43 13.90 -29.38
N ASP A 213 -8.86 12.64 -29.52
CA ASP A 213 -9.39 12.10 -30.78
C ASP A 213 -10.75 12.72 -31.20
N LYS A 214 -11.48 13.34 -30.26
CA LYS A 214 -12.75 14.05 -30.53
C LYS A 214 -12.57 15.52 -30.92
N LYS A 215 -11.34 16.04 -30.85
CA LYS A 215 -10.99 17.42 -31.21
C LYS A 215 -10.39 17.54 -32.61
N GLU A 216 -10.38 16.45 -33.38
CA GLU A 216 -10.22 16.42 -34.85
C GLU A 216 -11.58 16.22 -35.53
#